data_AF-X8CCA1-F1
#
_entry.id   AF-X8CCA1-F1
#
_cell.length_a   1.000
_cell.length_b   1.000
_cell.length_c   1.000
_cell.angle_alpha   90.00
_cell.angle_beta   90.00
_cell.angle_gamma   90.00
#
_symmetry.space_group_name_H-M   'P 1'
#
loop_
_entity.id
_entity.type
_entity.pdbx_description
1 polymer ?
#
loop_
_entity_poly.entity_id
_entity_poly.type
_entity_poly.pdbx_seq_one_letter_code
_entity_poly.pdbx_strand_id
1 'polypeptide(L)'
;MGLIAAGTMVVDGRLCRPGWLETAGGRIAAAAPGPPPRPPDRDYPDCTVVPGFIDMHVHGGGGASYTDADGIGEAAAFHLRHGTTTTLASLVTAAPRNCSVGCARSPTPPGVARSRASTSKAPG
;
A
#
# COMPACT_ATOMS: atom_id res chain seq x y z
N MET A 1 5.22 15.66 7.86
CA MET A 1 5.53 14.40 8.55
C MET A 1 4.29 13.98 9.31
N GLY A 2 4.01 12.68 9.45
CA GLY A 2 2.84 12.19 10.21
C GLY A 2 3.16 10.92 10.97
N LEU A 3 2.77 10.85 12.24
CA LEU A 3 2.96 9.73 13.16
C LEU A 3 1.66 8.96 13.31
N ILE A 4 1.74 7.65 13.15
CA ILE A 4 0.62 6.72 13.30
C ILE A 4 0.97 5.73 14.41
N ALA A 5 0.07 5.56 15.38
CA ALA A 5 0.16 4.54 16.41
C ALA A 5 -0.95 3.49 16.23
N ALA A 6 -0.68 2.26 16.65
CA ALA A 6 -1.67 1.19 16.65
C ALA A 6 -1.41 0.16 17.74
N GLY A 7 -2.46 -0.54 18.19
CA GLY A 7 -2.35 -1.62 19.16
C GLY A 7 -1.55 -2.82 18.63
N THR A 8 -1.59 -3.04 17.32
CA THR A 8 -0.71 -3.99 16.63
C THR A 8 -0.20 -3.40 15.32
N MET A 9 1.09 -3.59 15.02
CA MET A 9 1.70 -3.17 13.75
C MET A 9 2.62 -4.25 13.20
N VAL A 10 2.60 -4.49 11.89
CA VAL A 10 3.57 -5.35 11.21
C VAL A 10 4.67 -4.48 10.59
N VAL A 11 5.88 -4.57 11.14
CA VAL A 11 7.07 -3.81 10.71
C VAL A 11 8.19 -4.80 10.43
N ASP A 12 8.78 -4.74 9.22
CA ASP A 12 9.86 -5.64 8.79
C ASP A 12 9.59 -7.13 9.06
N GLY A 13 8.36 -7.56 8.80
CA GLY A 13 7.91 -8.95 9.02
C GLY A 13 7.70 -9.35 10.48
N ARG A 14 7.82 -8.40 11.42
CA ARG A 14 7.65 -8.63 12.86
C ARG A 14 6.37 -7.97 13.36
N LEU A 15 5.77 -8.58 14.37
CA LEU A 15 4.60 -8.06 15.06
C LEU A 15 5.04 -7.17 16.25
N CYS A 16 4.63 -5.91 16.24
CA CYS A 16 4.84 -4.94 17.30
C CYS A 16 3.53 -4.70 18.06
N ARG A 17 3.53 -4.82 19.39
CA ARG A 17 2.35 -4.63 20.26
C ARG A 17 2.70 -3.81 21.50
N PRO A 18 2.29 -2.53 21.60
CA PRO A 18 1.85 -1.67 20.50
C PRO A 18 3.02 -1.35 19.55
N GLY A 19 2.73 -0.60 18.48
CA GLY A 19 3.77 -0.09 17.59
C GLY A 19 3.39 1.26 16.98
N TRP A 20 4.40 1.94 16.45
CA TRP A 20 4.25 3.22 15.79
C TRP A 20 5.11 3.32 14.53
N LEU A 21 4.71 4.19 13.61
CA LEU A 21 5.51 4.59 12.47
C LEU A 21 5.40 6.09 12.19
N GLU A 22 6.45 6.66 11.65
CA GLU A 22 6.49 8.02 11.12
C GLU A 22 6.60 8.01 9.61
N THR A 23 5.91 8.97 8.99
CA THR A 23 5.86 9.14 7.54
C THR A 23 6.43 10.48 7.13
N ALA A 24 7.19 10.50 6.03
CA ALA A 24 7.71 11.72 5.41
C ALA A 24 7.71 11.56 3.89
N GLY A 25 7.05 12.48 3.16
CA GLY A 25 7.05 12.48 1.69
C GLY A 25 6.58 11.17 1.06
N GLY A 26 5.59 10.48 1.65
CA GLY A 26 5.10 9.20 1.17
C GLY A 26 6.02 8.00 1.46
N ARG A 27 7.02 8.16 2.34
CA ARG A 27 7.88 7.09 2.84
C ARG A 27 7.68 6.87 4.33
N ILE A 28 8.02 5.67 4.80
CA ILE A 28 8.21 5.40 6.23
C ILE A 28 9.59 5.94 6.60
N ALA A 29 9.64 6.88 7.54
CA ALA A 29 10.86 7.52 8.03
C ALA A 29 11.44 6.79 9.25
N ALA A 30 10.56 6.30 10.13
CA ALA A 30 10.92 5.50 11.29
C ALA A 30 9.74 4.60 11.67
N ALA A 31 10.01 3.47 12.31
CA ALA A 31 9.00 2.62 12.91
C ALA A 31 9.63 1.82 14.05
N ALA A 32 8.88 1.60 15.13
CA ALA A 32 9.37 0.84 16.27
C ALA A 32 8.21 0.24 17.09
N PRO A 33 8.47 -0.83 17.86
CA PRO A 33 7.55 -1.28 18.90
C PRO A 33 7.49 -0.28 20.07
N GLY A 34 6.43 -0.41 20.88
CA GLY A 34 6.24 0.40 22.09
C GLY A 34 5.45 1.69 21.85
N PRO A 35 5.37 2.57 22.87
CA PRO A 35 4.65 3.83 22.76
C PRO A 35 5.36 4.78 21.78
N PRO A 36 4.60 5.64 21.07
CA PRO A 36 5.20 6.62 20.16
C PRO A 36 6.00 7.69 20.92
N PRO A 37 7.03 8.29 20.30
CA PRO A 37 7.91 9.28 20.94
C PRO A 37 7.23 10.64 21.21
N ARG A 38 6.04 10.85 20.64
CA ARG A 38 5.21 12.06 20.78
C ARG A 38 3.74 11.67 20.55
N PRO A 39 2.77 12.56 20.85
CA PRO A 39 1.37 12.29 20.54
C PRO A 39 1.18 11.93 19.04
N PRO A 40 0.50 10.81 18.72
CA PRO A 40 0.27 10.40 17.35
C PRO A 40 -0.72 11.32 16.65
N ASP A 41 -0.50 11.56 15.36
CA ASP A 41 -1.42 12.30 14.51
C ASP A 41 -2.66 11.46 14.16
N ARG A 42 -2.50 10.12 14.18
CA ARG A 42 -3.58 9.14 14.08
C ARG A 42 -3.31 7.97 15.01
N ASP A 43 -4.30 7.62 15.81
CA ASP A 43 -4.20 6.53 16.78
C ASP A 43 -5.27 5.47 16.51
N TYR A 44 -4.84 4.21 16.46
CA TYR A 44 -5.68 3.05 16.17
C TYR A 44 -5.45 1.94 17.21
N PRO A 45 -5.82 2.18 18.49
CA PRO A 45 -5.45 1.32 19.61
C PRO A 45 -6.01 -0.11 19.48
N ASP A 46 -7.16 -0.27 18.83
CA ASP A 46 -7.84 -1.57 18.66
C ASP A 46 -7.65 -2.18 17.26
N CYS A 47 -6.76 -1.63 16.45
CA CYS A 47 -6.54 -2.10 15.09
C CYS A 47 -5.17 -2.76 14.90
N THR A 48 -5.08 -3.53 13.81
CA THR A 48 -3.82 -4.02 13.27
C THR A 48 -3.47 -3.23 12.02
N VAL A 49 -2.31 -2.55 12.04
CA VAL A 49 -1.74 -1.89 10.87
C VAL A 49 -0.78 -2.85 10.17
N VAL A 50 -1.00 -3.08 8.88
CA VAL A 50 -0.16 -3.93 8.02
C VAL A 50 0.34 -3.15 6.80
N PRO A 51 1.40 -3.62 6.12
CA PRO A 51 1.72 -3.12 4.79
C PRO A 51 0.52 -3.24 3.86
N GLY A 52 0.33 -2.24 2.98
CA GLY A 52 -0.73 -2.30 1.97
C GLY A 52 -0.56 -3.53 1.06
N PHE A 53 -1.66 -4.15 0.68
CA PHE A 53 -1.61 -5.39 -0.09
C PHE A 53 -1.09 -5.15 -1.51
N ILE A 54 -0.47 -6.20 -2.06
CA ILE A 54 -0.01 -6.29 -3.45
C ILE A 54 -0.83 -7.40 -4.10
N ASP A 55 -1.73 -7.01 -5.01
CA ASP A 55 -2.51 -7.96 -5.79
C ASP A 55 -1.80 -8.23 -7.13
N MET A 56 -1.34 -9.47 -7.31
CA MET A 56 -0.59 -9.86 -8.50
C MET A 56 -1.48 -10.41 -9.63
N HIS A 57 -2.77 -10.66 -9.37
CA HIS A 57 -3.67 -11.22 -10.37
C HIS A 57 -5.08 -10.69 -10.18
N VAL A 58 -5.47 -9.71 -11.00
CA VAL A 58 -6.83 -9.17 -10.99
C VAL A 58 -7.20 -8.51 -12.31
N HIS A 59 -8.45 -8.71 -12.74
CA HIS A 59 -8.96 -8.25 -14.03
C HIS A 59 -9.76 -6.94 -13.96
N GLY A 60 -10.18 -6.52 -12.76
CA GLY A 60 -11.00 -5.32 -12.56
C GLY A 60 -11.44 -5.18 -11.10
N GLY A 61 -12.39 -4.29 -10.82
CA GLY A 61 -12.93 -4.07 -9.49
C GLY A 61 -13.97 -2.95 -9.48
N GLY A 62 -14.96 -3.04 -8.58
CA GLY A 62 -15.96 -1.98 -8.42
C GLY A 62 -16.85 -1.74 -9.64
N GLY A 63 -17.03 -2.74 -10.51
CA GLY A 63 -17.79 -2.62 -11.76
C GLY A 63 -16.96 -2.23 -12.99
N ALA A 64 -15.70 -1.80 -12.80
CA ALA A 64 -14.79 -1.45 -13.87
C ALA A 64 -13.78 -2.57 -14.20
N SER A 65 -13.29 -2.58 -15.44
CA SER A 65 -12.30 -3.56 -15.93
C SER A 65 -10.95 -2.91 -16.21
N TYR A 66 -9.84 -3.63 -15.98
CA TYR A 66 -8.51 -3.21 -16.43
C TYR A 66 -8.29 -3.37 -17.94
N THR A 67 -9.17 -4.11 -18.62
CA THR A 67 -9.16 -4.20 -20.08
C THR A 67 -9.84 -3.02 -20.76
N ASP A 68 -10.51 -2.15 -19.98
CA ASP A 68 -11.13 -0.92 -20.44
C ASP A 68 -10.26 0.26 -20.00
N ALA A 69 -9.76 1.05 -20.95
CA ALA A 69 -8.81 2.13 -20.67
C ALA A 69 -9.40 3.19 -19.72
N ASP A 70 -10.71 3.46 -19.84
CA ASP A 70 -11.40 4.44 -19.00
C ASP A 70 -11.73 3.85 -17.61
N GLY A 71 -11.83 2.51 -17.52
CA GLY A 71 -12.13 1.78 -16.29
C GLY A 71 -10.93 1.55 -15.35
N ILE A 72 -9.69 1.74 -15.82
CA ILE A 72 -8.47 1.44 -15.04
C ILE A 72 -8.45 2.21 -13.72
N GLY A 73 -8.76 3.52 -13.76
CA GLY A 73 -8.72 4.38 -12.58
C GLY A 73 -9.76 4.00 -11.52
N GLU A 74 -10.97 3.64 -11.95
CA GLU A 74 -12.05 3.22 -11.06
C GLU A 74 -11.76 1.87 -10.41
N ALA A 75 -11.29 0.90 -11.19
CA ALA A 75 -10.87 -0.40 -10.68
C ALA A 75 -9.75 -0.24 -9.64
N ALA A 76 -8.73 0.57 -9.94
CA ALA A 76 -7.62 0.78 -9.02
C ALA A 76 -8.05 1.52 -7.73
N ALA A 77 -8.97 2.49 -7.83
CA ALA A 77 -9.52 3.19 -6.67
C ALA A 77 -10.40 2.28 -5.80
N PHE A 78 -11.14 1.36 -6.42
CA PHE A 78 -11.90 0.33 -5.69
C PHE A 78 -10.97 -0.55 -4.85
N HIS A 79 -9.92 -1.08 -5.45
CA HIS A 79 -8.92 -1.92 -4.76
C HIS A 79 -8.21 -1.19 -3.62
N LEU A 80 -7.86 0.08 -3.85
CA LEU A 80 -7.25 0.94 -2.84
C LEU A 80 -8.12 1.11 -1.58
N ARG A 81 -9.44 1.27 -1.76
CA ARG A 81 -10.39 1.37 -0.64
C ARG A 81 -10.47 0.08 0.20
N HIS A 82 -10.07 -1.06 -0.35
CA HIS A 82 -10.07 -2.36 0.32
C HIS A 82 -8.67 -2.82 0.77
N GLY A 83 -7.67 -1.92 0.74
CA GLY A 83 -6.33 -2.17 1.27
C GLY A 83 -5.28 -2.57 0.25
N THR A 84 -5.65 -2.78 -1.02
CA THR A 84 -4.69 -3.07 -2.09
C THR A 84 -4.05 -1.79 -2.61
N THR A 85 -2.77 -1.59 -2.30
CA THR A 85 -2.04 -0.35 -2.65
C THR A 85 -1.19 -0.49 -3.91
N THR A 86 -1.01 -1.73 -4.39
CA THR A 86 -0.29 -2.06 -5.63
C THR A 86 -1.03 -3.20 -6.33
N THR A 87 -1.24 -3.07 -7.63
CA THR A 87 -1.93 -4.07 -8.44
C THR A 87 -1.15 -4.33 -9.72
N LEU A 88 -0.99 -5.60 -10.08
CA LEU A 88 -0.60 -6.03 -11.42
C LEU A 88 -1.87 -6.39 -12.20
N ALA A 89 -2.28 -5.51 -13.11
CA ALA A 89 -3.47 -5.71 -13.92
C ALA A 89 -3.29 -6.91 -14.87
N SER A 90 -4.15 -7.92 -14.70
CA SER A 90 -4.14 -9.13 -15.53
C SER A 90 -5.04 -8.92 -16.74
N LEU A 91 -4.45 -9.01 -17.93
CA LEU A 91 -5.20 -9.04 -19.18
C LEU A 91 -5.61 -10.48 -19.52
N VAL A 92 -6.79 -10.64 -20.09
CA VAL A 92 -7.25 -11.92 -20.66
C VAL A 92 -6.82 -12.01 -22.12
N THR A 93 -6.85 -13.23 -22.66
CA THR A 93 -6.55 -13.48 -24.07
C THR A 93 -7.41 -12.61 -24.98
N ALA A 94 -6.77 -11.83 -25.85
CA ALA A 94 -7.42 -10.96 -26.80
C ALA A 94 -6.66 -10.95 -28.14
N ALA A 95 -7.31 -10.47 -29.20
CA ALA A 95 -6.61 -10.21 -30.46
C ALA A 95 -5.47 -9.18 -30.23
N PRO A 96 -4.33 -9.25 -30.95
CA PRO A 96 -3.17 -8.38 -30.70
C PRO A 96 -3.50 -6.88 -30.70
N ARG A 97 -4.44 -6.45 -31.55
CA ARG A 97 -4.99 -5.09 -31.61
C ARG A 97 -5.54 -4.59 -30.26
N ASN A 98 -6.05 -5.50 -29.44
CA ASN A 98 -6.77 -5.20 -28.21
C ASN A 98 -5.86 -5.30 -26.97
N CYS A 99 -4.57 -5.60 -27.15
CA CYS A 99 -3.58 -5.63 -26.07
C CYS A 99 -2.95 -4.23 -25.88
N SER A 100 -3.75 -3.25 -25.45
CA SER A 100 -3.22 -1.93 -25.07
C SER A 100 -2.74 -1.95 -23.62
N VAL A 101 -1.44 -1.72 -23.39
CA VAL A 101 -0.86 -1.58 -22.04
C VAL A 101 -1.07 -0.15 -21.52
N GLY A 102 -2.09 0.04 -20.68
CA GLY A 102 -2.29 1.26 -19.90
C GLY A 102 -1.68 1.10 -18.51
N CYS A 103 -0.70 1.92 -18.15
CA CYS A 103 -0.16 1.97 -16.78
C CYS A 103 -0.78 3.15 -16.04
N ALA A 104 -1.83 2.91 -15.25
CA ALA A 104 -2.36 3.92 -14.35
C ALA A 104 -1.70 3.81 -12.98
N ARG A 105 -1.20 4.93 -12.46
CA ARG A 105 -0.72 5.03 -11.09
C ARG A 105 -1.82 5.63 -10.24
N SER A 106 -2.40 4.85 -9.34
CA SER A 106 -3.39 5.36 -8.39
C SER A 106 -2.74 6.47 -7.55
N PRO A 107 -3.40 7.63 -7.37
CA PRO A 107 -2.94 8.62 -6.41
C PRO A 107 -2.83 7.96 -5.04
N THR A 108 -1.74 8.25 -4.33
CA THR A 108 -1.50 7.65 -3.01
C THR A 108 -2.40 8.39 -2.01
N PRO A 109 -3.33 7.71 -1.33
CA PRO A 109 -4.24 8.38 -0.41
C PRO A 109 -3.47 8.84 0.84
N PRO A 110 -3.96 9.87 1.55
CA PRO A 110 -3.30 10.37 2.74
C PRO A 110 -3.25 9.29 3.84
N GLY A 111 -2.02 8.90 4.21
CA GLY A 111 -1.75 7.86 5.22
C GLY A 111 -1.12 6.58 4.67
N VAL A 112 -0.96 6.44 3.35
CA VAL A 112 -0.24 5.31 2.75
C VAL A 112 1.24 5.69 2.54
N ALA A 113 2.11 5.17 3.40
CA ALA A 113 3.55 5.28 3.28
C ALA A 113 4.13 4.06 2.54
N ARG A 114 5.06 4.31 1.62
CA ARG A 114 5.77 3.26 0.88
C ARG A 114 7.12 2.99 1.55
N SER A 115 7.41 1.74 1.90
CA SER A 115 8.78 1.34 2.22
C SER A 115 9.58 1.14 0.92
N ARG A 116 10.87 1.49 0.93
CA ARG A 116 11.84 0.95 -0.03
C ARG A 116 12.56 -0.17 0.70
N ALA A 117 12.72 -1.33 0.07
CA ALA A 117 13.67 -2.32 0.55
C ALA A 117 15.08 -1.70 0.49
N SER A 118 15.68 -1.46 1.66
CA SER A 118 17.08 -1.10 1.80
C SER A 118 17.87 -2.39 1.89
N THR A 119 18.51 -2.83 0.80
CA THR A 119 19.52 -3.88 0.87
C THR A 119 20.85 -3.26 1.27
N SER A 120 21.09 -3.09 2.58
CA SER A 120 22.46 -2.91 3.06
C SER A 120 23.15 -4.28 3.01
N LYS A 121 23.97 -4.51 1.98
CA LYS A 121 24.93 -5.62 1.99
C LYS A 121 26.00 -5.27 3.02
N ALA A 122 26.07 -6.00 4.13
CA ALA A 122 27.18 -5.89 5.07
C ALA A 122 28.50 -6.25 4.36
N PRO A 123 29.60 -5.51 4.54
CA PRO A 123 30.90 -5.93 4.06
C PRO A 123 31.37 -7.11 4.91
N GLY A 124 31.73 -8.21 4.23
CA GLY A 124 32.50 -9.31 4.81
C GLY A 124 33.99 -9.06 4.68
#